data_AF-A0AAW9JMZ3-F1
#
_entry.id   AF-A0AAW9JMZ3-F1
#
_cell.length_a   1.000
_cell.length_b   1.000
_cell.length_c   1.000
_cell.angle_alpha   90.00
_cell.angle_beta   90.00
_cell.angle_gamma   90.00
#
_symmetry.space_group_name_H-M   'P 1'
#
loop_
_entity.id
_entity.type
_entity.pdbx_description
1 polymer ?
#
loop_
_entity_poly.entity_id
_entity_poly.type
_entity_poly.pdbx_seq_one_letter_code
_entity_poly.pdbx_strand_id
1 'polypeptide(L)' 'MSECLVSLSDGEKVVLKISEKELFSKISNGDGFLRSRLIRFYNDQEDAIYINPVQIVKITFSSGNSDNAFKIDTRYQ' A
#
# COMPACT_ATOMS: atom_id res chain seq x y z
N MET A 1 5.15 6.74 -15.33
CA MET A 1 4.18 6.10 -14.41
C MET A 1 4.85 5.99 -13.06
N SER A 2 4.15 6.34 -11.98
CA SER A 2 4.66 6.10 -10.62
C SER A 2 4.48 4.64 -10.24
N GLU A 3 5.42 4.09 -9.48
CA GLU A 3 5.36 2.73 -8.97
C GLU A 3 5.32 2.77 -7.44
N CYS A 4 4.43 1.96 -6.87
CA CYS A 4 4.32 1.76 -5.44
C CYS A 4 4.79 0.34 -5.10
N LEU A 5 5.83 0.22 -4.28
CA LEU A 5 6.25 -1.05 -3.72
C LEU A 5 5.53 -1.26 -2.38
N VAL A 6 4.61 -2.23 -2.33
CA VAL A 6 3.83 -2.60 -1.15
C VAL A 6 4.47 -3.83 -0.50
N SER A 7 4.82 -3.74 0.77
CA SER A 7 5.28 -4.88 1.58
C SER A 7 4.17 -5.34 2.52
N LEU A 8 3.93 -6.66 2.54
CA LEU A 8 2.91 -7.29 3.35
C LEU A 8 3.51 -7.93 4.62
N SER A 9 2.66 -8.21 5.60
CA SER A 9 3.06 -8.74 6.91
C SER A 9 3.62 -10.16 6.87
N ASP A 10 3.36 -10.91 5.81
CA ASP A 10 3.94 -12.23 5.53
C ASP A 10 5.33 -12.16 4.86
N GLY A 11 5.80 -10.94 4.56
CA GLY A 11 7.08 -10.69 3.90
C GLY A 11 6.98 -10.59 2.37
N GLU A 12 5.81 -10.84 1.78
CA GLU A 12 5.61 -10.65 0.34
C GLU A 12 5.71 -9.19 -0.07
N LYS A 13 6.14 -8.98 -1.32
CA LYS A 13 6.29 -7.66 -1.91
C LYS A 13 5.59 -7.60 -3.25
N VAL A 14 4.78 -6.58 -3.44
CA VAL A 14 4.00 -6.34 -4.66
C VAL A 14 4.35 -4.98 -5.23
N VAL A 15 4.63 -4.93 -6.54
CA VAL A 15 4.81 -3.67 -7.27
C VAL A 15 3.51 -3.32 -7.98
N LEU A 16 2.95 -2.16 -7.66
CA LEU A 16 1.74 -1.64 -8.28
C LEU A 16 2.09 -0.42 -9.14
N LYS A 17 1.72 -0.46 -10.43
CA LYS A 17 1.87 0.66 -11.37
C LYS A 17 0.72 1.66 -11.20
N ILE A 18 0.71 2.32 -10.05
CA ILE A 18 -0.34 3.24 -9.62
C ILE A 18 0.29 4.44 -8.91
N SER A 19 -0.38 5.59 -8.97
CA SER A 19 0.07 6.76 -8.21
C SER A 19 -0.13 6.58 -6.70
N GLU A 20 0.70 7.22 -5.89
CA GLU A 20 0.56 7.25 -4.42
C GLU A 20 -0.85 7.67 -3.99
N LYS A 21 -1.33 8.80 -4.55
CA LYS A 21 -2.66 9.34 -4.24
C LYS A 21 -3.77 8.33 -4.54
N GLU A 22 -3.69 7.66 -5.69
CA GLU A 22 -4.68 6.69 -6.07
C GLU A 22 -4.61 5.44 -5.17
N LEU A 23 -3.42 4.94 -4.86
CA LEU A 23 -3.25 3.83 -3.93
C LEU A 23 -3.87 4.15 -2.56
N PHE A 24 -3.56 5.31 -1.97
CA PHE A 24 -4.15 5.74 -0.71
C PHE A 24 -5.66 5.84 -0.76
N SER A 25 -6.23 6.35 -1.85
CA SER A 25 -7.69 6.42 -2.02
C SER A 25 -8.37 5.04 -2.03
N LYS A 26 -7.65 3.99 -2.48
CA LYS A 26 -8.15 2.62 -2.49
C LYS A 26 -8.00 1.95 -1.13
N ILE A 27 -6.86 2.11 -0.46
CA ILE A 27 -6.54 1.38 0.76
C ILE A 27 -7.05 2.04 2.05
N SER A 28 -7.32 3.36 2.03
CA SER A 28 -7.81 4.11 3.19
C SER A 28 -9.34 4.27 3.19
N ASN A 29 -9.93 4.39 4.37
CA ASN A 29 -11.33 4.75 4.55
C ASN A 29 -11.59 6.27 4.63
N GLY A 30 -10.53 7.10 4.66
CA GLY A 30 -10.64 8.56 4.76
C GLY A 30 -10.56 9.10 6.20
N ASP A 31 -10.74 8.25 7.21
CA ASP A 31 -10.67 8.60 8.64
C ASP A 31 -9.28 8.28 9.24
N GLY A 32 -8.27 8.11 8.38
CA GLY A 32 -6.92 7.72 8.80
C GLY A 32 -6.75 6.20 9.03
N PHE A 33 -7.75 5.37 8.72
CA PHE A 33 -7.66 3.92 8.85
C PHE A 33 -7.56 3.22 7.50
N LEU A 34 -6.98 2.02 7.52
CA LEU A 34 -6.98 1.11 6.37
C LEU A 34 -8.33 0.38 6.27
N ARG A 35 -8.78 0.14 5.04
CA ARG A 35 -9.96 -0.69 4.79
C ARG A 35 -9.65 -2.14 5.16
N SER A 36 -10.60 -2.84 5.74
CA SER A 36 -10.49 -4.28 6.05
C SER A 36 -10.91 -5.20 4.91
N ARG A 37 -11.49 -4.65 3.83
CA ARG A 37 -11.95 -5.42 2.67
C ARG A 37 -10.80 -5.68 1.70
N LEU A 38 -10.79 -6.88 1.12
CA LEU A 38 -9.89 -7.20 0.01
C LEU A 38 -10.11 -6.25 -1.17
N ILE A 39 -9.00 -5.80 -1.75
CA ILE A 39 -8.99 -4.97 -2.94
C ILE A 39 -8.40 -5.80 -4.07
N ARG A 40 -9.14 -5.91 -5.17
CA ARG A 40 -8.69 -6.57 -6.40
C ARG A 40 -7.85 -5.59 -7.22
N PHE A 41 -6.63 -5.96 -7.55
CA PHE A 41 -5.81 -5.32 -8.57
C PHE A 41 -5.69 -6.27 -9.76
N TYR A 42 -5.74 -5.74 -10.98
CA TYR A 42 -5.61 -6.55 -12.19
C TYR A 42 -4.69 -5.87 -13.20
N ASN A 43 -4.03 -6.66 -14.04
CA ASN A 43 -3.21 -6.17 -15.14
C ASN A 43 -3.98 -6.19 -16.47
N ASP A 44 -3.34 -5.74 -17.55
CA ASP A 44 -3.92 -5.73 -18.90
C ASP A 44 -4.17 -7.15 -19.47
N GLN A 45 -3.65 -8.18 -18.80
CA GLN A 45 -3.79 -9.60 -19.15
C GLN A 45 -4.92 -10.29 -18.37
N GLU A 46 -5.71 -9.51 -17.61
CA GLU A 46 -6.79 -9.96 -16.72
C GLU A 46 -6.37 -10.81 -15.52
N ASP A 47 -5.07 -10.99 -15.29
CA ASP A 47 -4.57 -11.58 -14.05
C ASP A 47 -4.88 -10.65 -12.89
N ALA A 48 -5.29 -11.24 -11.76
CA ALA A 48 -5.67 -10.49 -10.59
C ALA A 48 -4.97 -10.97 -9.33
N ILE A 49 -4.64 -9.99 -8.48
CA ILE A 49 -4.21 -10.22 -7.10
C ILE A 49 -5.20 -9.53 -6.16
N TYR A 50 -5.32 -10.07 -4.95
CA TYR A 50 -6.14 -9.50 -3.89
C TYR A 50 -5.24 -9.11 -2.74
N ILE A 51 -5.32 -7.85 -2.32
CA ILE A 51 -4.56 -7.34 -1.18
C ILE A 51 -5.55 -6.95 -0.10
N ASN A 52 -5.33 -7.43 1.13
CA ASN A 52 -5.99 -6.87 2.31
C ASN A 52 -5.17 -5.67 2.80
N PRO A 53 -5.71 -4.44 2.80
CA PRO A 53 -4.94 -3.28 3.25
C PRO A 53 -4.39 -3.41 4.66
N VAL A 54 -5.09 -4.12 5.57
CA VAL A 54 -4.60 -4.30 6.95
C VAL A 54 -3.30 -5.12 7.05
N GLN A 55 -2.92 -5.84 6.00
CA GLN A 55 -1.67 -6.59 5.95
C GLN A 55 -0.51 -5.73 5.43
N ILE A 56 -0.77 -4.51 4.97
CA ILE A 56 0.28 -3.62 4.45
C ILE A 56 1.08 -3.06 5.63
N VAL A 57 2.37 -3.41 5.67
CA VAL A 57 3.30 -2.93 6.71
C VAL A 57 4.19 -1.80 6.23
N LYS A 58 4.39 -1.68 4.90
CA LYS A 58 5.21 -0.61 4.31
C LYS A 58 4.77 -0.33 2.87
N ILE A 59 4.77 0.95 2.51
CA ILE A 59 4.65 1.40 1.13
C ILE A 59 5.89 2.25 0.82
N THR A 60 6.56 1.96 -0.29
CA THR A 60 7.69 2.76 -0.78
C THR A 60 7.30 3.38 -2.12
N PHE A 61 7.45 4.69 -2.22
CA PHE A 61 7.18 5.45 -3.44
C PHE A 61 8.49 5.74 -4.16
N SER A 62 8.47 5.65 -5.49
CA SER A 62 9.63 5.98 -6.32
C SER A 62 9.96 7.48 -6.38
N SER A 63 9.09 8.37 -5.88
CA SER A 63 9.33 9.81 -5.79
C SER A 63 9.64 10.24 -4.36
N GLY A 64 10.87 10.72 -4.13
CA GLY A 64 11.41 11.06 -2.81
C GLY A 64 10.95 12.39 -2.25
N ASN A 65 9.77 12.44 -1.63
CA ASN A 65 9.46 13.50 -0.69
C ASN A 65 9.05 12.91 0.66
N SER A 66 10.00 12.88 1.59
CA SER A 66 9.92 12.21 2.89
C SER A 66 9.43 13.11 4.03
N ASP A 67 8.93 14.31 3.73
CA ASP A 67 8.62 15.33 4.74
C ASP A 67 7.46 14.94 5.68
N ASN A 68 6.63 13.96 5.30
CA ASN A 68 5.53 13.44 6.11
C ASN A 68 5.69 11.96 6.50
N ALA A 69 6.93 11.48 6.64
CA ALA A 69 7.20 10.09 7.01
C ALA A 69 6.94 9.84 8.51
N PHE A 70 5.81 9.21 8.83
CA PHE A 70 5.54 8.67 10.16
C PHE A 70 6.40 7.41 10.40
N LYS A 71 7.01 7.33 11.58
CA LYS A 71 7.84 6.18 11.99
C LYS A 71 7.04 5.26 12.91
N ILE A 72 7.28 3.96 12.82
CA ILE A 72 6.72 2.97 13.76
C ILE A 72 7.28 3.27 15.16
N ASP A 73 6.38 3.36 16.15
CA ASP A 73 6.76 3.39 17.56
C ASP A 73 6.91 1.96 18.07
N THR A 74 8.14 1.49 18.19
CA THR A 74 8.46 0.13 18.67
C THR A 74 8.55 0.06 20.20
N ARG A 75 8.20 1.12 20.94
CA ARG A 75 8.36 1.14 22.41
C ARG A 75 7.38 0.25 23.17
N TYR A 76 6.36 -0.30 22.50
CA TYR A 76 5.35 -1.16 23.10
C TYR A 76 5.32 -2.58 22.49
N GLN A 77 6.47 -3.06 22.01
CA GLN A 77 6.67 -4.49 21.66
C GLN A 77 7.08 -5.31 22.88
#